data_AF-A0A7Y6GFC5-F1
#
_entry.id   AF-A0A7Y6GFC5-F1
#
_cell.length_a   1.000
_cell.length_b   1.000
_cell.length_c   1.000
_cell.angle_alpha   90.00
_cell.angle_beta   90.00
_cell.angle_gamma   90.00
#
_symmetry.space_group_name_H-M   'P 1'
#
loop_
_entity.id
_entity.type
_entity.pdbx_description
1 polymer ?
#
loop_
_entity_poly.entity_id
_entity_poly.type
_entity_poly.pdbx_seq_one_letter_code
_entity_poly.pdbx_strand_id
1 'polypeptide(L)'
;MTATPAQPNSPSRPRARSGMLKSLQDTLTLVALPAVLLAPALSAAFAGGGTRRWFGGRAESQRAEAQAAKDAAAAAFYELDTAQRDLRISIETITAVDDSPAARRAVADFEALGRRIDEVSHQYIQAVDAHDLDRDDLEAATAARARTELTRAKDELGRVKQELDRFTDGLGPLLGKAETQLARLAPAVERARQALSAASGALDAVRATGLRADDLAARLAALAPELTLLNQGAGQHGVPQTLERAERVARQAGAIRAEAERLPERAAEIDRRLVSLRTRAQALTTRSGQVEPILSELRRRFTAACWQDLQQVPDDAVEHVAQAERKLTEAQAARDAQRWPDATALLSTARALLNTTDEAVSAAGDRLARLNAVQKDPGQEIERTRFAIRDAQRLAMAGRTTPDPRDARPLDEAVARLERAVATLEGRHPDYWHFLTETEGVRRAVADVVARIREERGTAG
;
A
#
# COMPACT_ATOMS: atom_id res chain seq x y z
N MET A 1 -26.35 -35.06 -49.76
CA MET A 1 -25.00 -34.70 -50.23
C MET A 1 -24.19 -34.26 -49.01
N THR A 2 -23.80 -35.11 -48.05
CA THR A 2 -22.74 -36.14 -48.06
C THR A 2 -21.42 -35.68 -48.64
N ALA A 3 -20.48 -35.24 -47.78
CA ALA A 3 -19.05 -35.58 -47.87
C ALA A 3 -18.29 -35.10 -46.61
N THR A 4 -17.80 -36.06 -45.84
CA THR A 4 -16.67 -36.03 -44.89
C THR A 4 -15.83 -37.27 -45.25
N PRO A 5 -14.52 -37.44 -44.94
CA PRO A 5 -13.44 -36.53 -44.52
C PRO A 5 -12.16 -36.69 -45.39
N ALA A 6 -11.08 -35.96 -45.06
CA ALA A 6 -9.71 -36.37 -45.38
C ALA A 6 -8.74 -36.06 -44.20
N GLN A 7 -8.11 -37.12 -43.69
CA GLN A 7 -6.87 -37.18 -42.88
C GLN A 7 -5.95 -38.20 -43.60
N PRO A 8 -4.69 -38.44 -43.21
CA PRO A 8 -3.70 -37.65 -42.46
C PRO A 8 -2.36 -37.55 -43.24
N ASN A 9 -1.38 -36.76 -42.79
CA ASN A 9 0.03 -36.97 -43.16
C ASN A 9 0.99 -36.43 -42.09
N SER A 10 1.59 -37.36 -41.34
CA SER A 10 2.88 -37.21 -40.67
C SER A 10 3.95 -37.85 -41.56
N PRO A 11 5.14 -37.25 -41.70
CA PRO A 11 6.34 -37.81 -41.04
C PRO A 11 7.24 -36.66 -40.52
N SER A 12 8.15 -36.77 -39.55
CA SER A 12 9.28 -37.68 -39.44
C SER A 12 9.96 -37.44 -38.08
N ARG A 13 10.39 -38.50 -37.40
CA ARG A 13 11.41 -38.46 -36.34
C ARG A 13 12.78 -38.12 -36.92
N PRO A 14 13.75 -37.72 -36.06
CA PRO A 14 14.91 -38.60 -35.90
C PRO A 14 15.32 -38.86 -34.44
N ARG A 15 15.66 -40.14 -34.20
CA ARG A 15 16.61 -40.68 -33.20
C ARG A 15 18.01 -40.61 -33.87
N ALA A 16 19.19 -40.52 -33.26
CA ALA A 16 19.67 -40.60 -31.89
C ALA A 16 21.18 -40.21 -31.84
N ARG A 17 21.73 -40.15 -30.60
CA ARG A 17 23.10 -40.51 -30.14
C ARG A 17 24.27 -39.49 -30.14
N SER A 18 24.69 -39.22 -28.89
CA SER A 18 26.04 -39.26 -28.29
C SER A 18 27.15 -38.28 -28.69
N GLY A 19 27.78 -37.69 -27.66
CA GLY A 19 29.11 -37.07 -27.69
C GLY A 19 29.12 -35.71 -26.95
N MET A 20 29.33 -35.64 -25.62
CA MET A 20 30.63 -35.54 -24.92
C MET A 20 31.27 -34.14 -25.02
N LEU A 21 31.56 -33.56 -23.84
CA LEU A 21 32.55 -32.52 -23.47
C LEU A 21 32.08 -31.09 -23.12
N LYS A 22 32.34 -30.75 -21.84
CA LYS A 22 32.91 -29.49 -21.26
C LYS A 22 32.04 -28.22 -21.38
N SER A 23 31.84 -27.38 -20.37
CA SER A 23 32.54 -27.13 -19.10
C SER A 23 31.62 -26.30 -18.19
N LEU A 24 31.37 -26.72 -16.96
CA LEU A 24 30.96 -25.85 -15.85
C LEU A 24 31.60 -26.41 -14.57
N GLN A 25 32.84 -25.98 -14.35
CA GLN A 25 33.55 -25.94 -13.06
C GLN A 25 33.24 -24.56 -12.45
N ASP A 26 33.18 -24.30 -11.15
CA ASP A 26 33.41 -25.08 -9.94
C ASP A 26 32.79 -24.30 -8.75
N THR A 27 32.90 -24.89 -7.56
CA THR A 27 32.77 -24.29 -6.21
C THR A 27 31.38 -24.23 -5.55
N LEU A 28 30.94 -25.38 -5.05
CA LEU A 28 30.21 -25.50 -3.78
C LEU A 28 30.80 -26.68 -3.00
N THR A 29 31.71 -26.39 -2.07
CA THR A 29 32.26 -27.39 -1.14
C THR A 29 31.62 -27.27 0.23
N LEU A 30 30.86 -28.32 0.52
CA LEU A 30 30.32 -28.84 1.78
C LEU A 30 31.02 -28.41 3.10
N VAL A 31 30.17 -27.96 4.02
CA VAL A 31 30.34 -28.03 5.47
C VAL A 31 29.98 -29.45 5.95
N ALA A 32 30.94 -30.16 6.55
CA ALA A 32 30.67 -31.27 7.46
C ALA A 32 31.92 -31.53 8.33
N LEU A 33 31.92 -31.04 9.57
CA LEU A 33 32.85 -31.46 10.62
C LEU A 33 32.51 -32.89 11.09
N PRO A 34 33.54 -33.69 11.42
CA PRO A 34 33.45 -34.59 12.56
C PRO A 34 34.47 -34.21 13.63
N ALA A 35 34.01 -34.31 14.87
CA ALA A 35 34.81 -34.30 16.07
C ALA A 35 35.70 -35.55 16.19
N VAL A 36 36.43 -35.61 17.31
CA VAL A 36 37.15 -36.73 17.94
C VAL A 36 38.69 -36.75 17.67
N LEU A 37 39.51 -36.31 18.63
CA LEU A 37 40.26 -37.18 19.57
C LEU A 37 41.28 -36.44 20.44
N LEU A 38 41.23 -36.75 21.75
CA LEU A 38 42.21 -36.44 22.79
C LEU A 38 43.41 -37.42 22.75
N ALA A 39 44.64 -36.89 22.96
CA ALA A 39 45.83 -37.45 23.63
C ALA A 39 46.44 -38.80 23.10
N PRO A 40 47.72 -39.18 23.37
CA PRO A 40 48.66 -38.65 24.38
C PRO A 40 50.07 -38.27 23.89
N ALA A 41 50.79 -37.55 24.75
CA ALA A 41 52.23 -37.34 24.65
C ALA A 41 53.00 -38.65 24.92
N LEU A 42 53.88 -39.03 24.00
CA LEU A 42 54.84 -40.12 24.16
C LEU A 42 56.24 -39.52 24.38
N SER A 43 56.75 -39.69 25.59
CA SER A 43 58.15 -39.46 25.95
C SER A 43 59.02 -40.55 25.30
N ALA A 44 59.84 -40.19 24.31
CA ALA A 44 60.90 -41.03 23.80
C ALA A 44 62.24 -40.55 24.36
N ALA A 45 62.77 -41.31 25.33
CA ALA A 45 64.14 -41.21 25.78
C ALA A 45 65.04 -41.94 24.77
N PHE A 46 66.05 -41.25 24.25
CA PHE A 46 67.25 -41.88 23.69
C PHE A 46 68.48 -41.33 24.42
N ALA A 47 69.22 -42.25 25.02
CA ALA A 47 70.50 -42.02 25.65
C ALA A 47 71.63 -42.52 24.72
N GLY A 48 72.71 -41.75 24.66
CA GLY A 48 73.96 -42.03 23.96
C GLY A 48 74.40 -40.77 23.22
N GLY A 49 75.48 -40.06 23.55
CA GLY A 49 76.66 -40.35 24.36
C GLY A 49 77.83 -39.72 23.60
N GLY A 50 78.53 -38.74 24.17
CA GLY A 50 79.71 -38.19 23.50
C GLY A 50 80.11 -36.77 23.88
N THR A 51 81.02 -36.69 24.85
CA THR A 51 82.03 -35.63 25.06
C THR A 51 81.58 -34.20 25.46
N ARG A 52 81.98 -33.90 26.69
CA ARG A 52 82.08 -32.60 27.39
C ARG A 52 82.46 -31.42 26.48
N ARG A 53 81.65 -30.36 26.53
CA ARG A 53 82.09 -28.97 26.30
C ARG A 53 81.59 -28.10 27.47
N TRP A 54 82.37 -28.06 28.55
CA TRP A 54 82.00 -27.49 29.87
C TRP A 54 82.08 -25.94 29.92
N PHE A 55 82.22 -25.18 28.82
CA PHE A 55 82.19 -23.70 28.92
C PHE A 55 81.50 -23.00 27.74
N GLY A 56 80.38 -23.54 27.22
CA GLY A 56 79.63 -22.91 26.10
C GLY A 56 78.09 -22.90 26.18
N GLY A 57 77.46 -23.64 27.10
CA GLY A 57 76.00 -23.90 27.06
C GLY A 57 75.06 -22.72 27.33
N ARG A 58 75.54 -21.63 27.93
CA ARG A 58 74.69 -20.44 28.21
C ARG A 58 74.50 -19.58 26.96
N ALA A 59 75.49 -19.50 26.07
CA ALA A 59 75.38 -18.72 24.83
C ALA A 59 74.46 -19.41 23.81
N GLU A 60 74.55 -20.74 23.70
CA GLU A 60 73.68 -21.55 22.82
C GLU A 60 72.21 -21.50 23.25
N SER A 61 71.92 -21.60 24.56
CA SER A 61 70.56 -21.45 25.10
C SER A 61 69.97 -20.06 24.81
N GLN A 62 70.79 -19.00 24.96
CA GLN A 62 70.34 -17.63 24.70
C GLN A 62 70.08 -17.36 23.22
N ARG A 63 70.86 -17.98 22.32
CA ARG A 63 70.64 -17.94 20.88
C ARG A 63 69.32 -18.64 20.49
N ALA A 64 69.07 -19.83 21.02
CA ALA A 64 67.83 -20.56 20.79
C ALA A 64 66.60 -19.78 21.31
N GLU A 65 66.72 -19.14 22.48
CA GLU A 65 65.66 -18.28 23.03
C GLU A 65 65.42 -17.00 22.21
N ALA A 66 66.49 -16.41 21.64
CA ALA A 66 66.37 -15.27 20.74
C ALA A 66 65.72 -15.65 19.40
N GLN A 67 66.05 -16.83 18.85
CA GLN A 67 65.41 -17.36 17.65
C GLN A 67 63.92 -17.65 17.86
N ALA A 68 63.57 -18.27 18.99
CA ALA A 68 62.17 -18.48 19.36
C ALA A 68 61.39 -17.14 19.50
N ALA A 69 62.03 -16.10 20.04
CA ALA A 69 61.44 -14.76 20.10
C ALA A 69 61.26 -14.13 18.69
N LYS A 70 62.20 -14.37 17.77
CA LYS A 70 62.11 -13.94 16.36
C LYS A 70 60.93 -14.62 15.65
N ASP A 71 60.79 -15.93 15.80
CA ASP A 71 59.71 -16.70 15.20
C ASP A 71 58.34 -16.29 15.78
N ALA A 72 58.26 -16.06 17.09
CA ALA A 72 57.04 -15.57 17.75
C ALA A 72 56.65 -14.15 17.29
N ALA A 73 57.64 -13.26 17.10
CA ALA A 73 57.40 -11.92 16.57
C ALA A 73 56.96 -11.97 15.09
N ALA A 74 57.56 -12.85 14.28
CA ALA A 74 57.16 -13.07 12.90
C ALA A 74 55.72 -13.59 12.78
N ALA A 75 55.32 -14.53 13.65
CA ALA A 75 53.94 -15.00 13.72
C ALA A 75 52.97 -13.87 14.09
N ALA A 76 53.27 -13.08 15.11
CA ALA A 76 52.44 -11.94 15.51
C ALA A 76 52.32 -10.87 14.41
N PHE A 77 53.38 -10.63 13.66
CA PHE A 77 53.38 -9.74 12.50
C PHE A 77 52.44 -10.25 11.39
N TYR A 78 52.55 -11.54 11.04
CA TYR A 78 51.69 -12.18 10.03
C TYR A 78 50.21 -12.17 10.41
N GLU A 79 49.90 -12.46 11.68
CA GLU A 79 48.53 -12.40 12.20
C GLU A 79 47.94 -10.98 12.11
N LEU A 80 48.73 -9.96 12.44
CA LEU A 80 48.30 -8.56 12.36
C LEU A 80 48.05 -8.12 10.91
N ASP A 81 48.98 -8.41 9.98
CA ASP A 81 48.82 -8.09 8.55
C ASP A 81 47.59 -8.79 7.95
N THR A 82 47.38 -10.06 8.29
CA THR A 82 46.20 -10.81 7.84
C THR A 82 44.90 -10.17 8.35
N ALA A 83 44.83 -9.87 9.65
CA ALA A 83 43.66 -9.21 10.24
C ALA A 83 43.40 -7.82 9.64
N GLN A 84 44.45 -7.05 9.34
CA GLN A 84 44.32 -5.75 8.70
C GLN A 84 43.75 -5.85 7.28
N ARG A 85 44.17 -6.86 6.50
CA ARG A 85 43.67 -7.11 5.14
C ARG A 85 42.20 -7.51 5.15
N ASP A 86 41.80 -8.40 6.05
CA ASP A 86 40.40 -8.82 6.18
C ASP A 86 39.50 -7.65 6.55
N LEU A 87 39.93 -6.84 7.53
CA LEU A 87 39.19 -5.65 7.95
C LEU A 87 39.07 -4.59 6.84
N ARG A 88 40.06 -4.48 5.95
CA ARG A 88 40.00 -3.57 4.80
C ARG A 88 38.79 -3.87 3.91
N ILE A 89 38.51 -5.16 3.65
CA ILE A 89 37.35 -5.59 2.85
C ILE A 89 36.05 -5.17 3.53
N SER A 90 35.97 -5.30 4.86
CA SER A 90 34.81 -4.85 5.64
C SER A 90 34.60 -3.34 5.53
N ILE A 91 35.67 -2.53 5.63
CA ILE A 91 35.59 -1.08 5.47
C ILE A 91 35.19 -0.68 4.05
N GLU A 92 35.74 -1.34 3.02
CA GLU A 92 35.34 -1.14 1.62
C GLU A 92 33.85 -1.46 1.41
N THR A 93 33.34 -2.53 2.03
CA THR A 93 31.92 -2.90 1.97
C THR A 93 31.02 -1.86 2.62
N ILE A 94 31.39 -1.35 3.80
CA ILE A 94 30.64 -0.28 4.49
C ILE A 94 30.62 0.98 3.63
N THR A 95 31.79 1.42 3.15
CA THR A 95 31.93 2.68 2.40
C THR A 95 31.26 2.64 1.03
N ALA A 96 31.16 1.47 0.39
CA ALA A 96 30.43 1.31 -0.86
C ALA A 96 28.92 1.63 -0.73
N VAL A 97 28.35 1.57 0.48
CA VAL A 97 26.90 1.65 0.68
C VAL A 97 26.44 2.61 1.78
N ASP A 98 27.34 3.11 2.62
CA ASP A 98 27.01 4.00 3.74
C ASP A 98 27.97 5.21 3.80
N ASP A 99 27.41 6.42 3.68
CA ASP A 99 28.12 7.70 3.85
C ASP A 99 27.59 8.47 5.09
N SER A 100 27.13 7.74 6.09
CA SER A 100 26.76 8.33 7.38
C SER A 100 27.99 8.84 8.15
N PRO A 101 27.81 9.76 9.11
CA PRO A 101 28.90 10.17 10.00
C PRO A 101 29.57 8.99 10.72
N ALA A 102 28.81 7.94 11.03
CA ALA A 102 29.34 6.73 11.66
C ALA A 102 30.26 5.94 10.71
N ALA A 103 29.86 5.78 9.44
CA ALA A 103 30.70 5.15 8.42
C ALA A 103 31.98 5.95 8.15
N ARG A 104 31.88 7.29 7.99
CA ARG A 104 33.06 8.16 7.84
C ARG A 104 34.00 8.10 9.05
N ARG A 105 33.45 7.99 10.26
CA ARG A 105 34.25 7.81 11.47
C ARG A 105 34.95 6.46 11.47
N ALA A 106 34.29 5.37 11.09
CA ALA A 106 34.90 4.06 10.96
C ALA A 106 36.09 4.07 9.99
N VAL A 107 35.99 4.79 8.86
CA VAL A 107 37.12 4.98 7.93
C VAL A 107 38.28 5.73 8.60
N ALA A 108 38.00 6.86 9.25
CA ALA A 108 39.04 7.65 9.91
C ALA A 108 39.74 6.88 11.05
N ASP A 109 38.97 6.11 11.83
CA ASP A 109 39.47 5.28 12.92
C ASP A 109 40.31 4.11 12.36
N PHE A 110 39.91 3.50 11.23
CA PHE A 110 40.70 2.49 10.53
C PHE A 110 42.01 3.06 9.97
N GLU A 111 42.01 4.27 9.40
CA GLU A 111 43.23 4.95 8.94
C GLU A 111 44.19 5.25 10.10
N ALA A 112 43.65 5.64 11.27
CA ALA A 112 44.46 5.86 12.46
C ALA A 112 45.10 4.57 12.98
N LEU A 113 44.35 3.46 12.97
CA LEU A 113 44.89 2.13 13.27
C LEU A 113 45.94 1.70 12.26
N GLY A 114 45.72 1.97 10.96
CA GLY A 114 46.69 1.70 9.89
C GLY A 114 48.05 2.34 10.15
N ARG A 115 48.07 3.64 10.48
CA ARG A 115 49.32 4.35 10.85
C ARG A 115 50.03 3.72 12.05
N ARG A 116 49.26 3.22 13.01
CA ARG A 116 49.82 2.57 14.21
C ARG A 116 50.36 1.18 13.90
N ILE A 117 49.71 0.44 13.00
CA ILE A 117 50.18 -0.84 12.47
C ILE A 117 51.49 -0.64 11.72
N ASP A 118 51.59 0.39 10.87
CA ASP A 118 52.81 0.71 10.12
C ASP A 118 53.99 1.00 11.08
N GLU A 119 53.75 1.74 12.16
CA GLU A 119 54.76 2.05 13.19
C GLU A 119 55.27 0.78 13.90
N VAL A 120 54.39 -0.08 14.40
CA VAL A 120 54.81 -1.32 15.09
C VAL A 120 55.42 -2.34 14.13
N SER A 121 55.00 -2.34 12.87
CA SER A 121 55.61 -3.13 11.79
C SER A 121 57.05 -2.68 11.53
N HIS A 122 57.29 -1.37 11.50
CA HIS A 122 58.63 -0.82 11.35
C HIS A 122 59.54 -1.17 12.52
N GLN A 123 59.03 -1.08 13.76
CA GLN A 123 59.77 -1.48 14.97
C GLN A 123 60.14 -2.97 14.95
N TYR A 124 59.24 -3.84 14.48
CA TYR A 124 59.54 -5.25 14.28
C TYR A 124 60.63 -5.48 13.23
N ILE A 125 60.52 -4.85 12.06
CA ILE A 125 61.51 -4.98 10.98
C ILE A 125 62.89 -4.50 11.46
N GLN A 126 62.96 -3.34 12.14
CA GLN A 126 64.19 -2.85 12.74
C GLN A 126 64.78 -3.82 13.76
N ALA A 127 63.97 -4.43 14.62
CA ALA A 127 64.42 -5.40 15.61
C ALA A 127 64.95 -6.70 14.97
N VAL A 128 64.39 -7.11 13.83
CA VAL A 128 64.87 -8.26 13.05
C VAL A 128 66.18 -7.92 12.32
N ASP A 129 66.27 -6.73 11.73
CA ASP A 129 67.44 -6.29 10.94
C ASP A 129 68.65 -5.94 11.82
N ALA A 130 68.42 -5.49 13.06
CA ALA A 130 69.48 -5.09 13.98
C ALA A 130 70.36 -6.26 14.47
N HIS A 131 69.87 -7.50 14.42
CA HIS A 131 70.54 -8.66 14.98
C HIS A 131 70.63 -9.82 13.97
N ASP A 132 71.84 -10.08 13.47
CA ASP A 132 72.13 -11.30 12.70
C ASP A 132 72.27 -12.49 13.65
N LEU A 133 71.14 -13.15 13.93
CA LEU A 133 71.06 -14.32 14.79
C LEU A 133 71.69 -15.58 14.16
N ASP A 134 72.07 -15.55 12.89
CA ASP A 134 72.67 -16.69 12.18
C ASP A 134 74.20 -16.69 12.26
N ARG A 135 74.82 -15.62 12.76
CA ARG A 135 76.28 -15.46 12.90
C ARG A 135 76.92 -16.43 13.91
N ASP A 136 77.90 -17.24 13.50
CA ASP A 136 78.52 -18.32 14.30
C ASP A 136 79.21 -17.88 15.61
N ASP A 137 79.66 -16.62 15.71
CA ASP A 137 80.36 -16.04 16.87
C ASP A 137 79.50 -15.05 17.69
N LEU A 138 78.16 -15.19 17.65
CA LEU A 138 77.23 -14.30 18.35
C LEU A 138 77.48 -14.26 19.87
N GLU A 139 77.74 -13.06 20.39
CA GLU A 139 77.90 -12.85 21.83
C GLU A 139 76.59 -13.08 22.60
N ALA A 140 76.68 -13.73 23.76
CA ALA A 140 75.52 -14.02 24.62
C ALA A 140 74.78 -12.74 25.07
N ALA A 141 75.48 -11.62 25.22
CA ALA A 141 74.88 -10.32 25.54
C ALA A 141 74.05 -9.77 24.37
N THR A 142 74.51 -9.96 23.14
CA THR A 142 73.79 -9.58 21.91
C THR A 142 72.55 -10.46 21.73
N ALA A 143 72.66 -11.77 21.93
CA ALA A 143 71.50 -12.68 21.90
C ALA A 143 70.43 -12.32 22.95
N ALA A 144 70.83 -11.95 24.17
CA ALA A 144 69.89 -11.51 25.21
C ALA A 144 69.21 -10.16 24.89
N ARG A 145 69.94 -9.23 24.24
CA ARG A 145 69.36 -7.96 23.75
C ARG A 145 68.37 -8.20 22.62
N ALA A 146 68.76 -9.00 21.62
CA ALA A 146 67.89 -9.38 20.51
C ALA A 146 66.58 -10.02 21.00
N ARG A 147 66.67 -10.98 21.93
CA ARG A 147 65.48 -11.58 22.56
C ARG A 147 64.57 -10.52 23.21
N THR A 148 65.15 -9.57 23.94
CA THR A 148 64.40 -8.52 24.64
C THR A 148 63.69 -7.60 23.64
N GLU A 149 64.38 -7.17 22.59
CA GLU A 149 63.84 -6.29 21.54
C GLU A 149 62.76 -6.99 20.71
N LEU A 150 62.97 -8.25 20.31
CA LEU A 150 62.00 -9.05 19.57
C LEU A 150 60.76 -9.38 20.42
N THR A 151 60.93 -9.68 21.71
CA THR A 151 59.80 -9.90 22.63
C THR A 151 58.99 -8.61 22.78
N ARG A 152 59.66 -7.47 22.90
CA ARG A 152 59.00 -6.15 22.94
C ARG A 152 58.22 -5.88 21.65
N ALA A 153 58.83 -6.11 20.47
CA ALA A 153 58.15 -5.95 19.19
C ALA A 153 56.92 -6.86 19.09
N LYS A 154 57.04 -8.14 19.47
CA LYS A 154 55.93 -9.09 19.53
C LYS A 154 54.80 -8.63 20.45
N ASP A 155 55.12 -8.06 21.60
CA ASP A 155 54.10 -7.58 22.54
C ASP A 155 53.40 -6.30 22.03
N GLU A 156 54.10 -5.37 21.39
CA GLU A 156 53.47 -4.21 20.75
C GLU A 156 52.58 -4.61 19.57
N LEU A 157 53.05 -5.53 18.71
CA LEU A 157 52.24 -6.12 17.62
C LEU A 157 50.96 -6.75 18.18
N GLY A 158 51.07 -7.54 19.25
CA GLY A 158 49.93 -8.16 19.91
C GLY A 158 48.94 -7.16 20.51
N ARG A 159 49.42 -6.04 21.08
CA ARG A 159 48.55 -4.97 21.60
C ARG A 159 47.78 -4.27 20.49
N VAL A 160 48.44 -3.94 19.39
CA VAL A 160 47.78 -3.31 18.22
C VAL A 160 46.78 -4.28 17.60
N LYS A 161 47.10 -5.58 17.52
CA LYS A 161 46.15 -6.59 17.07
C LYS A 161 44.89 -6.63 17.94
N GLN A 162 45.02 -6.58 19.27
CA GLN A 162 43.85 -6.54 20.16
C GLN A 162 43.01 -5.26 19.99
N GLU A 163 43.63 -4.14 19.65
CA GLU A 163 42.91 -2.92 19.29
C GLU A 163 42.15 -3.06 17.97
N LEU A 164 42.79 -3.70 16.98
CA LEU A 164 42.18 -4.03 15.70
C LEU A 164 40.99 -4.98 15.85
N ASP A 165 41.13 -6.03 16.65
CA ASP A 165 40.05 -6.99 16.92
C ASP A 165 38.85 -6.30 17.58
N ARG A 166 39.09 -5.45 18.60
CA ARG A 166 38.03 -4.66 19.26
C ARG A 166 37.34 -3.68 18.32
N PHE A 167 38.09 -3.09 17.38
CA PHE A 167 37.53 -2.22 16.36
C PHE A 167 36.64 -3.01 15.39
N THR A 168 37.12 -4.16 14.92
CA THR A 168 36.36 -5.09 14.05
C THR A 168 35.04 -5.49 14.70
N ASP A 169 35.05 -5.88 15.98
CA ASP A 169 33.84 -6.24 16.73
C ASP A 169 32.82 -5.09 16.78
N GLY A 170 33.32 -3.84 16.86
CA GLY A 170 32.50 -2.63 16.85
C GLY A 170 31.82 -2.32 15.51
N LEU A 171 32.30 -2.87 14.39
CA LEU A 171 31.75 -2.63 13.06
C LEU A 171 30.51 -3.48 12.74
N GLY A 172 30.20 -4.51 13.53
CA GLY A 172 29.11 -5.45 13.28
C GLY A 172 27.78 -4.81 12.83
N PRO A 173 27.27 -3.77 13.52
CA PRO A 173 26.04 -3.10 13.12
C PRO A 173 26.11 -2.39 11.75
N LEU A 174 27.26 -1.78 11.41
CA LEU A 174 27.46 -1.11 10.13
C LEU A 174 27.57 -2.12 9.00
N LEU A 175 28.30 -3.22 9.21
CA LEU A 175 28.41 -4.32 8.25
C LEU A 175 27.06 -4.98 8.00
N GLY A 176 26.31 -5.33 9.04
CA GLY A 176 25.00 -5.96 8.87
C GLY A 176 24.00 -5.06 8.13
N LYS A 177 24.07 -3.74 8.33
CA LYS A 177 23.29 -2.77 7.57
C LYS A 177 23.72 -2.73 6.09
N ALA A 178 25.01 -2.71 5.84
CA ALA A 178 25.58 -2.70 4.49
C ALA A 178 25.18 -3.96 3.69
N GLU A 179 25.34 -5.13 4.29
CA GLU A 179 24.93 -6.42 3.72
C GLU A 179 23.43 -6.46 3.42
N THR A 180 22.60 -5.94 4.34
CA THR A 180 21.15 -5.85 4.12
C THR A 180 20.80 -4.98 2.93
N GLN A 181 21.50 -3.85 2.73
CA GLN A 181 21.27 -2.98 1.57
C GLN A 181 21.72 -3.64 0.27
N LEU A 182 22.89 -4.27 0.26
CA LEU A 182 23.40 -5.00 -0.91
C LEU A 182 22.48 -6.15 -1.32
N ALA A 183 21.99 -6.92 -0.35
CA ALA A 183 21.05 -8.02 -0.58
C ALA A 183 19.72 -7.55 -1.20
N ARG A 184 19.30 -6.32 -0.92
CA ARG A 184 18.05 -5.73 -1.45
C ARG A 184 18.21 -5.13 -2.85
N LEU A 185 19.42 -4.78 -3.27
CA LEU A 185 19.68 -3.99 -4.46
C LEU A 185 19.14 -4.65 -5.73
N ALA A 186 19.61 -5.87 -6.04
CA ALA A 186 19.18 -6.56 -7.26
C ALA A 186 17.68 -6.83 -7.29
N PRO A 187 17.04 -7.36 -6.21
CA PRO A 187 15.59 -7.50 -6.17
C PRO A 187 14.80 -6.19 -6.34
N ALA A 188 15.31 -5.06 -5.83
CA ALA A 188 14.65 -3.77 -6.00
C ALA A 188 14.69 -3.30 -7.46
N VAL A 189 15.85 -3.39 -8.11
CA VAL A 189 16.03 -3.02 -9.51
C VAL A 189 15.15 -3.88 -10.43
N GLU A 190 15.10 -5.19 -10.20
CA GLU A 190 14.25 -6.10 -10.98
C GLU A 190 12.76 -5.80 -10.81
N ARG A 191 12.31 -5.53 -9.58
CA ARG A 191 10.92 -5.09 -9.33
C ARG A 191 10.58 -3.80 -10.08
N ALA A 192 11.51 -2.84 -10.14
CA ALA A 192 11.31 -1.60 -10.90
C ALA A 192 11.14 -1.87 -12.40
N ARG A 193 12.00 -2.72 -12.99
CA ARG A 193 11.91 -3.12 -14.40
C ARG A 193 10.59 -3.83 -14.71
N GLN A 194 10.20 -4.78 -13.85
CA GLN A 194 8.94 -5.51 -13.99
C GLN A 194 7.73 -4.59 -13.90
N ALA A 195 7.74 -3.62 -12.97
CA ALA A 195 6.68 -2.65 -12.83
C ALA A 195 6.54 -1.76 -14.09
N LEU A 196 7.66 -1.30 -14.66
CA LEU A 196 7.66 -0.54 -15.92
C LEU A 196 7.09 -1.34 -17.09
N SER A 197 7.54 -2.60 -17.25
CA SER A 197 7.03 -3.50 -18.28
C SER A 197 5.53 -3.76 -18.14
N ALA A 198 5.07 -4.04 -16.92
CA ALA A 198 3.65 -4.26 -16.63
C ALA A 198 2.80 -3.01 -16.88
N ALA A 199 3.31 -1.82 -16.55
CA ALA A 199 2.65 -0.56 -16.87
C ALA A 199 2.52 -0.33 -18.38
N SER A 200 3.58 -0.62 -19.16
CA SER A 200 3.53 -0.56 -20.62
C SER A 200 2.49 -1.53 -21.18
N GLY A 201 2.50 -2.79 -20.73
CA GLY A 201 1.54 -3.80 -21.18
C GLY A 201 0.09 -3.42 -20.85
N ALA A 202 -0.15 -2.81 -19.68
CA ALA A 202 -1.49 -2.31 -19.32
C ALA A 202 -1.94 -1.17 -20.24
N LEU A 203 -1.05 -0.24 -20.61
CA LEU A 203 -1.39 0.83 -21.56
C LEU A 203 -1.69 0.29 -22.96
N ASP A 204 -0.95 -0.72 -23.42
CA ASP A 204 -1.21 -1.35 -24.70
C ASP A 204 -2.53 -2.11 -24.70
N ALA A 205 -2.88 -2.77 -23.60
CA ALA A 205 -4.19 -3.40 -23.42
C ALA A 205 -5.33 -2.36 -23.46
N VAL A 206 -5.17 -1.20 -22.81
CA VAL A 206 -6.14 -0.09 -22.88
C VAL A 206 -6.29 0.41 -24.32
N ARG A 207 -5.19 0.64 -25.04
CA ARG A 207 -5.22 1.07 -26.45
C ARG A 207 -5.91 0.06 -27.37
N ALA A 208 -5.74 -1.24 -27.12
CA ALA A 208 -6.40 -2.29 -27.87
C ALA A 208 -7.94 -2.26 -27.74
N THR A 209 -8.46 -1.67 -26.65
CA THR A 209 -9.91 -1.41 -26.46
C THR A 209 -10.39 -0.11 -27.12
N GLY A 210 -9.52 0.63 -27.82
CA GLY A 210 -9.84 1.92 -28.45
C GLY A 210 -9.87 3.10 -27.47
N LEU A 211 -9.48 2.88 -26.20
CA LEU A 211 -9.37 3.94 -25.21
C LEU A 211 -8.03 4.67 -25.33
N ARG A 212 -8.05 5.97 -25.02
CA ARG A 212 -6.86 6.81 -24.98
C ARG A 212 -6.28 6.75 -23.58
N ALA A 213 -4.95 6.84 -23.52
CA ALA A 213 -4.21 6.84 -22.26
C ALA A 213 -2.98 7.76 -22.37
N ASP A 214 -3.12 8.87 -23.10
CA ASP A 214 -1.99 9.73 -23.49
C ASP A 214 -1.29 10.36 -22.27
N ASP A 215 -2.05 10.80 -21.26
CA ASP A 215 -1.50 11.30 -19.99
C ASP A 215 -0.71 10.22 -19.24
N LEU A 216 -1.30 9.02 -19.09
CA LEU A 216 -0.64 7.90 -18.44
C LEU A 216 0.62 7.45 -19.21
N ALA A 217 0.57 7.48 -20.54
CA ALA A 217 1.71 7.18 -21.40
C ALA A 217 2.80 8.24 -21.27
N ALA A 218 2.46 9.53 -21.20
CA ALA A 218 3.41 10.61 -20.96
C ALA A 218 4.08 10.48 -19.58
N ARG A 219 3.29 10.17 -18.53
CA ARG A 219 3.79 9.89 -17.17
C ARG A 219 4.72 8.67 -17.15
N LEU A 220 4.42 7.61 -17.90
CA LEU A 220 5.30 6.44 -18.01
C LEU A 220 6.59 6.80 -18.77
N ALA A 221 6.49 7.55 -19.87
CA ALA A 221 7.65 8.00 -20.65
C ALA A 221 8.58 8.90 -19.82
N ALA A 222 8.04 9.70 -18.91
CA ALA A 222 8.83 10.51 -17.97
C ALA A 222 9.70 9.67 -17.03
N LEU A 223 9.43 8.36 -16.87
CA LEU A 223 10.28 7.43 -16.10
C LEU A 223 11.46 6.85 -16.90
N ALA A 224 11.55 7.10 -18.20
CA ALA A 224 12.62 6.57 -19.04
C ALA A 224 14.04 6.98 -18.59
N PRO A 225 14.30 8.25 -18.20
CA PRO A 225 15.62 8.62 -17.67
C PRO A 225 15.99 7.83 -16.40
N GLU A 226 15.02 7.55 -15.53
CA GLU A 226 15.26 6.78 -14.31
C GLU A 226 15.64 5.32 -14.63
N LEU A 227 15.04 4.71 -15.66
CA LEU A 227 15.44 3.39 -16.14
C LEU A 227 16.89 3.39 -16.65
N THR A 228 17.31 4.43 -17.37
CA THR A 228 18.71 4.59 -17.78
C THR A 228 19.66 4.63 -16.59
N LEU A 229 19.32 5.38 -15.55
CA LEU A 229 20.13 5.45 -14.33
C LEU A 229 20.14 4.12 -13.56
N LEU A 230 19.02 3.39 -13.54
CA LEU A 230 18.98 2.03 -12.98
C LEU A 230 19.85 1.04 -13.78
N ASN A 231 19.93 1.19 -15.11
CA ASN A 231 20.81 0.38 -15.96
C ASN A 231 22.30 0.68 -15.74
N GLN A 232 22.64 1.94 -15.44
CA GLN A 232 24.01 2.33 -15.07
C GLN A 232 24.44 1.73 -13.72
N GLY A 233 23.47 1.46 -12.84
CA GLY A 233 23.65 0.65 -11.63
C GLY A 233 24.33 1.39 -10.46
N ALA A 234 24.44 0.67 -9.34
CA ALA A 234 24.93 1.25 -8.09
C ALA A 234 26.43 1.57 -8.08
N GLY A 235 27.22 0.95 -8.96
CA GLY A 235 28.65 1.27 -9.07
C GLY A 235 28.90 2.72 -9.50
N GLN A 236 27.99 3.30 -10.29
CA GLN A 236 28.09 4.70 -10.73
C GLN A 236 27.32 5.66 -9.82
N HIS A 237 26.19 5.22 -9.25
CA HIS A 237 25.23 6.10 -8.57
C HIS A 237 25.16 5.92 -7.06
N GLY A 238 25.86 4.94 -6.50
CA GLY A 238 25.73 4.53 -5.11
C GLY A 238 24.56 3.59 -4.86
N VAL A 239 24.72 2.69 -3.87
CA VAL A 239 23.68 1.72 -3.49
C VAL A 239 22.43 2.40 -2.92
N PRO A 240 22.51 3.34 -1.97
CA PRO A 240 21.32 3.99 -1.40
C PRO A 240 20.45 4.70 -2.45
N GLN A 241 21.08 5.48 -3.33
CA GLN A 241 20.40 6.26 -4.36
C GLN A 241 19.76 5.33 -5.41
N THR A 242 20.42 4.22 -5.74
CA THR A 242 19.88 3.22 -6.67
C THR A 242 18.68 2.50 -6.08
N LEU A 243 18.73 2.15 -4.79
CA LEU A 243 17.59 1.57 -4.07
C LEU A 243 16.39 2.53 -4.04
N GLU A 244 16.62 3.77 -3.62
CA GLU A 244 15.55 4.79 -3.57
C GLU A 244 14.91 5.00 -4.94
N ARG A 245 15.74 5.12 -5.99
CA ARG A 245 15.28 5.24 -7.38
C ARG A 245 14.45 4.04 -7.80
N ALA A 246 14.93 2.82 -7.54
CA ALA A 246 14.23 1.60 -7.91
C ALA A 246 12.84 1.53 -7.24
N GLU A 247 12.76 1.86 -5.95
CA GLU A 247 11.50 1.90 -5.23
C GLU A 247 10.55 2.98 -5.75
N ARG A 248 11.06 4.19 -6.03
CA ARG A 248 10.27 5.29 -6.61
C ARG A 248 9.68 4.90 -7.97
N VAL A 249 10.51 4.36 -8.87
CA VAL A 249 10.10 3.89 -10.19
C VAL A 249 9.05 2.78 -10.07
N ALA A 250 9.28 1.78 -9.21
CA ALA A 250 8.34 0.69 -9.00
C ALA A 250 6.97 1.19 -8.53
N ARG A 251 6.94 2.13 -7.56
CA ARG A 251 5.69 2.73 -7.07
C ARG A 251 4.97 3.53 -8.16
N GLN A 252 5.68 4.39 -8.88
CA GLN A 252 5.09 5.24 -9.92
C GLN A 252 4.55 4.42 -11.09
N ALA A 253 5.32 3.44 -11.57
CA ALA A 253 4.88 2.52 -12.62
C ALA A 253 3.68 1.67 -12.16
N GLY A 254 3.70 1.20 -10.90
CA GLY A 254 2.57 0.49 -10.30
C GLY A 254 1.28 1.32 -10.22
N ALA A 255 1.40 2.61 -9.87
CA ALA A 255 0.25 3.53 -9.88
C ALA A 255 -0.31 3.74 -11.29
N ILE A 256 0.56 3.98 -12.27
CA ILE A 256 0.17 4.12 -13.69
C ILE A 256 -0.56 2.87 -14.19
N ARG A 257 -0.02 1.68 -13.88
CA ARG A 257 -0.66 0.41 -14.21
C ARG A 257 -2.07 0.30 -13.62
N ALA A 258 -2.21 0.54 -12.31
CA ALA A 258 -3.50 0.45 -11.63
C ALA A 258 -4.52 1.46 -12.15
N GLU A 259 -4.09 2.66 -12.53
CA GLU A 259 -4.94 3.66 -13.18
C GLU A 259 -5.36 3.20 -14.58
N ALA A 260 -4.44 2.65 -15.38
CA ALA A 260 -4.73 2.14 -16.72
C ALA A 260 -5.74 0.98 -16.69
N GLU A 261 -5.56 0.01 -15.81
CA GLU A 261 -6.44 -1.16 -15.66
C GLU A 261 -7.89 -0.77 -15.30
N ARG A 262 -8.12 0.39 -14.66
CA ARG A 262 -9.46 0.89 -14.32
C ARG A 262 -10.18 1.63 -15.44
N LEU A 263 -9.48 2.05 -16.50
CA LEU A 263 -10.08 2.84 -17.59
C LEU A 263 -11.21 2.07 -18.32
N PRO A 264 -11.04 0.78 -18.70
CA PRO A 264 -12.11 0.02 -19.35
C PRO A 264 -13.35 -0.16 -18.46
N GLU A 265 -13.16 -0.42 -17.17
CA GLU A 265 -14.25 -0.56 -16.21
C GLU A 265 -15.05 0.74 -16.09
N ARG A 266 -14.35 1.88 -15.97
CA ARG A 266 -14.97 3.21 -15.90
C ARG A 266 -15.74 3.56 -17.17
N ALA A 267 -15.18 3.23 -18.32
CA ALA A 267 -15.83 3.40 -19.62
C ALA A 267 -17.14 2.60 -19.68
N ALA A 268 -17.09 1.30 -19.34
CA ALA A 268 -18.27 0.43 -19.34
C ALA A 268 -19.34 0.85 -18.34
N GLU A 269 -18.96 1.38 -17.17
CA GLU A 269 -19.90 1.91 -16.18
C GLU A 269 -20.66 3.12 -16.72
N ILE A 270 -19.96 4.07 -17.36
CA ILE A 270 -20.57 5.24 -18.00
C ILE A 270 -21.52 4.80 -19.12
N ASP A 271 -21.10 3.86 -19.96
CA ASP A 271 -21.90 3.34 -21.07
C ASP A 271 -23.21 2.71 -20.56
N ARG A 272 -23.14 1.90 -19.49
CA ARG A 272 -24.33 1.32 -18.85
C ARG A 272 -25.27 2.39 -18.28
N ARG A 273 -24.72 3.43 -17.63
CA ARG A 273 -25.51 4.54 -17.07
C ARG A 273 -26.19 5.36 -18.16
N LEU A 274 -25.50 5.63 -19.27
CA LEU A 274 -26.07 6.31 -20.44
C LEU A 274 -27.29 5.56 -20.97
N VAL A 275 -27.16 4.25 -21.21
CA VAL A 275 -28.28 3.41 -21.67
C VAL A 275 -29.44 3.42 -20.67
N SER A 276 -29.15 3.20 -19.39
CA SER A 276 -30.17 3.16 -18.34
C SER A 276 -30.95 4.48 -18.23
N LEU A 277 -30.26 5.63 -18.23
CA LEU A 277 -30.90 6.93 -18.12
C LEU A 277 -31.65 7.33 -19.40
N ARG A 278 -31.17 6.96 -20.59
CA ARG A 278 -31.92 7.14 -21.86
C ARG A 278 -33.24 6.38 -21.83
N THR A 279 -33.22 5.12 -21.40
CA THR A 279 -34.45 4.33 -21.24
C THR A 279 -35.41 4.96 -20.24
N ARG A 280 -34.88 5.50 -19.13
CA ARG A 280 -35.71 6.19 -18.14
C ARG A 280 -36.32 7.48 -18.69
N ALA A 281 -35.55 8.27 -19.44
CA ALA A 281 -36.05 9.48 -20.11
C ALA A 281 -37.21 9.12 -21.07
N GLN A 282 -37.03 8.12 -21.93
CA GLN A 282 -38.08 7.66 -22.86
C GLN A 282 -39.34 7.16 -22.12
N ALA A 283 -39.16 6.43 -21.02
CA ALA A 283 -40.28 5.98 -20.20
C ALA A 283 -41.03 7.17 -19.57
N LEU A 284 -40.31 8.19 -19.12
CA LEU A 284 -40.88 9.42 -18.56
C LEU A 284 -41.61 10.26 -19.60
N THR A 285 -41.09 10.38 -20.82
CA THR A 285 -41.81 11.03 -21.94
C THR A 285 -43.18 10.40 -22.18
N THR A 286 -43.25 9.06 -22.14
CA THR A 286 -44.53 8.35 -22.31
C THR A 286 -45.46 8.58 -21.11
N ARG A 287 -44.91 8.58 -19.89
CA ARG A 287 -45.69 8.70 -18.65
C ARG A 287 -46.20 10.11 -18.41
N SER A 288 -45.42 11.14 -18.74
CA SER A 288 -45.85 12.55 -18.61
C SER A 288 -47.07 12.85 -19.47
N GLY A 289 -47.19 12.21 -20.64
CA GLY A 289 -48.39 12.28 -21.48
C GLY A 289 -49.68 11.78 -20.80
N GLN A 290 -49.59 10.97 -19.74
CA GLN A 290 -50.74 10.50 -18.95
C GLN A 290 -51.20 11.50 -17.88
N VAL A 291 -50.43 12.57 -17.62
CA VAL A 291 -50.76 13.55 -16.58
C VAL A 291 -51.93 14.44 -17.02
N GLU A 292 -52.01 14.83 -18.29
CA GLU A 292 -53.08 15.73 -18.77
C GLU A 292 -54.50 15.11 -18.65
N PRO A 293 -54.72 13.82 -18.97
CA PRO A 293 -55.97 13.13 -18.64
C PRO A 293 -56.30 13.14 -17.14
N ILE A 294 -55.30 12.93 -16.28
CA ILE A 294 -55.47 12.94 -14.82
C ILE A 294 -55.88 14.34 -14.34
N LEU A 295 -55.21 15.39 -14.81
CA LEU A 295 -55.54 16.79 -14.51
C LEU A 295 -56.92 17.17 -15.02
N SER A 296 -57.34 16.65 -16.18
CA SER A 296 -58.69 16.85 -16.71
C SER A 296 -59.75 16.24 -15.79
N GLU A 297 -59.51 15.03 -15.28
CA GLU A 297 -60.41 14.38 -14.32
C GLU A 297 -60.46 15.14 -12.98
N LEU A 298 -59.30 15.60 -12.50
CA LEU A 298 -59.20 16.42 -11.30
C LEU A 298 -60.01 17.72 -11.42
N ARG A 299 -59.83 18.46 -12.53
CA ARG A 299 -60.56 19.71 -12.83
C ARG A 299 -62.07 19.52 -12.91
N ARG A 300 -62.51 18.36 -13.41
CA ARG A 300 -63.92 18.04 -13.57
C ARG A 300 -64.61 17.74 -12.24
N ARG A 301 -63.90 17.11 -11.29
CA ARG A 301 -64.53 16.49 -10.10
C ARG A 301 -64.20 17.17 -8.77
N PHE A 302 -63.11 17.91 -8.70
CA PHE A 302 -62.59 18.47 -7.46
C PHE A 302 -62.39 19.98 -7.56
N THR A 303 -62.34 20.66 -6.41
CA THR A 303 -62.09 22.09 -6.30
C THR A 303 -60.67 22.45 -6.77
N ALA A 304 -60.44 23.74 -7.07
CA ALA A 304 -59.14 24.23 -7.55
C ALA A 304 -57.97 23.89 -6.60
N ALA A 305 -58.20 23.97 -5.29
CA ALA A 305 -57.20 23.64 -4.26
C ALA A 305 -56.65 22.20 -4.36
N CYS A 306 -57.39 21.29 -4.99
CA CYS A 306 -56.97 19.90 -5.15
C CYS A 306 -55.95 19.68 -6.28
N TRP A 307 -55.84 20.61 -7.25
CA TRP A 307 -55.07 20.38 -8.48
C TRP A 307 -54.30 21.58 -9.01
N GLN A 308 -54.56 22.81 -8.57
CA GLN A 308 -53.95 24.01 -9.13
C GLN A 308 -52.42 24.01 -9.00
N ASP A 309 -51.89 23.42 -7.93
CA ASP A 309 -50.45 23.22 -7.71
C ASP A 309 -49.80 22.27 -8.74
N LEU A 310 -50.60 21.41 -9.38
CA LEU A 310 -50.14 20.42 -10.35
C LEU A 310 -50.25 20.91 -11.81
N GLN A 311 -50.77 22.12 -12.04
CA GLN A 311 -51.11 22.58 -13.38
C GLN A 311 -49.89 22.70 -14.32
N GLN A 312 -48.73 23.05 -13.77
CA GLN A 312 -47.49 23.21 -14.55
C GLN A 312 -46.73 21.88 -14.76
N VAL A 313 -47.09 20.81 -14.05
CA VAL A 313 -46.37 19.53 -14.08
C VAL A 313 -46.19 18.95 -15.48
N PRO A 314 -47.18 18.99 -16.40
CA PRO A 314 -46.98 18.50 -17.76
C PRO A 314 -45.89 19.26 -18.53
N ASP A 315 -45.93 20.59 -18.48
CA ASP A 315 -44.98 21.46 -19.20
C ASP A 315 -43.58 21.34 -18.58
N ASP A 316 -43.48 21.36 -17.25
CA ASP A 316 -42.23 21.15 -16.50
C ASP A 316 -41.62 19.77 -16.80
N ALA A 317 -42.45 18.73 -16.90
CA ALA A 317 -41.98 17.38 -17.21
C ALA A 317 -41.40 17.30 -18.62
N VAL A 318 -42.04 17.93 -19.62
CA VAL A 318 -41.52 18.01 -20.98
C VAL A 318 -40.19 18.76 -21.01
N GLU A 319 -40.11 19.89 -20.30
CA GLU A 319 -38.88 20.68 -20.25
C GLU A 319 -37.74 19.92 -19.57
N HIS A 320 -37.97 19.36 -18.39
CA HIS A 320 -36.95 18.63 -17.63
C HIS A 320 -36.45 17.39 -18.35
N VAL A 321 -37.34 16.64 -19.03
CA VAL A 321 -36.91 15.49 -19.85
C VAL A 321 -36.06 15.96 -21.03
N ALA A 322 -36.46 17.02 -21.73
CA ALA A 322 -35.66 17.58 -22.82
C ALA A 322 -34.29 18.10 -22.33
N GLN A 323 -34.24 18.72 -21.15
CA GLN A 323 -32.98 19.10 -20.50
C GLN A 323 -32.11 17.87 -20.17
N ALA A 324 -32.71 16.82 -19.61
CA ALA A 324 -31.99 15.59 -19.29
C ALA A 324 -31.43 14.92 -20.55
N GLU A 325 -32.19 14.87 -21.66
CA GLU A 325 -31.72 14.33 -22.94
C GLU A 325 -30.54 15.11 -23.52
N ARG A 326 -30.56 16.45 -23.42
CA ARG A 326 -29.40 17.28 -23.78
C ARG A 326 -28.19 16.92 -22.92
N LYS A 327 -28.36 16.77 -21.61
CA LYS A 327 -27.28 16.35 -20.70
C LYS A 327 -26.76 14.94 -20.99
N LEU A 328 -27.62 14.01 -21.40
CA LEU A 328 -27.20 12.67 -21.83
C LEU A 328 -26.41 12.70 -23.14
N THR A 329 -26.74 13.63 -24.05
CA THR A 329 -25.97 13.85 -25.29
C THR A 329 -24.61 14.47 -24.99
N GLU A 330 -24.56 15.50 -24.14
CA GLU A 330 -23.31 16.08 -23.66
C GLU A 330 -22.45 15.04 -22.93
N ALA A 331 -23.06 14.18 -22.11
CA ALA A 331 -22.37 13.11 -21.40
C ALA A 331 -21.78 12.05 -22.35
N GLN A 332 -22.49 11.72 -23.43
CA GLN A 332 -21.97 10.86 -24.50
C GLN A 332 -20.75 11.50 -25.16
N ALA A 333 -20.84 12.78 -25.55
CA ALA A 333 -19.71 13.48 -26.15
C ALA A 333 -18.50 13.56 -25.19
N ALA A 334 -18.74 13.77 -23.89
CA ALA A 334 -17.69 13.71 -22.87
C ALA A 334 -17.10 12.30 -22.72
N ARG A 335 -17.93 11.25 -22.80
CA ARG A 335 -17.51 9.84 -22.77
C ARG A 335 -16.66 9.47 -23.99
N ASP A 336 -17.04 9.92 -25.18
CA ASP A 336 -16.29 9.68 -26.43
C ASP A 336 -14.97 10.44 -26.42
N ALA A 337 -14.99 11.68 -25.93
CA ALA A 337 -13.80 12.48 -25.65
C ALA A 337 -13.04 12.01 -24.38
N GLN A 338 -13.50 10.98 -23.68
CA GLN A 338 -12.86 10.42 -22.47
C GLN A 338 -12.60 11.45 -21.35
N ARG A 339 -13.44 12.49 -21.27
CA ARG A 339 -13.49 13.46 -20.18
C ARG A 339 -14.33 12.89 -19.03
N TRP A 340 -13.75 11.94 -18.31
CA TRP A 340 -14.48 11.12 -17.34
C TRP A 340 -15.17 11.89 -16.19
N PRO A 341 -14.56 12.94 -15.60
CA PRO A 341 -15.22 13.76 -14.58
C PRO A 341 -16.47 14.45 -15.14
N ASP A 342 -16.36 15.04 -16.33
CA ASP A 342 -17.46 15.75 -17.00
C ASP A 342 -18.63 14.81 -17.31
N ALA A 343 -18.35 13.63 -17.89
CA ALA A 343 -19.37 12.63 -18.15
C ALA A 343 -20.11 12.20 -16.87
N THR A 344 -19.37 12.04 -15.76
CA THR A 344 -19.95 11.66 -14.47
C THR A 344 -20.85 12.76 -13.89
N ALA A 345 -20.42 14.02 -13.97
CA ALA A 345 -21.21 15.16 -13.52
C ALA A 345 -22.50 15.30 -14.34
N LEU A 346 -22.39 15.24 -15.68
CA LEU A 346 -23.53 15.34 -16.59
C LEU A 346 -24.56 14.23 -16.38
N LEU A 347 -24.11 12.99 -16.16
CA LEU A 347 -24.99 11.86 -15.82
C LEU A 347 -25.71 12.08 -14.48
N SER A 348 -25.03 12.69 -13.51
CA SER A 348 -25.61 12.97 -12.19
C SER A 348 -26.70 14.05 -12.29
N THR A 349 -26.47 15.10 -13.08
CA THR A 349 -27.47 16.12 -13.39
C THR A 349 -28.67 15.53 -14.13
N ALA A 350 -28.45 14.72 -15.17
CA ALA A 350 -29.53 14.06 -15.88
C ALA A 350 -30.36 13.17 -14.95
N ARG A 351 -29.72 12.39 -14.07
CA ARG A 351 -30.41 11.57 -13.07
C ARG A 351 -31.27 12.41 -12.13
N ALA A 352 -30.77 13.54 -11.64
CA ALA A 352 -31.52 14.43 -10.76
C ALA A 352 -32.78 14.97 -11.44
N LEU A 353 -32.65 15.50 -12.67
CA LEU A 353 -33.78 15.98 -13.47
C LEU A 353 -34.85 14.89 -13.68
N LEU A 354 -34.42 13.68 -14.07
CA LEU A 354 -35.34 12.56 -14.30
C LEU A 354 -36.02 12.08 -13.01
N ASN A 355 -35.33 12.08 -11.87
CA ASN A 355 -35.93 11.73 -10.59
C ASN A 355 -36.99 12.77 -10.16
N THR A 356 -36.66 14.06 -10.20
CA THR A 356 -37.60 15.13 -9.87
C THR A 356 -38.83 15.10 -10.79
N THR A 357 -38.63 14.81 -12.08
CA THR A 357 -39.73 14.67 -13.03
C THR A 357 -40.62 13.47 -12.71
N ASP A 358 -40.02 12.32 -12.39
CA ASP A 358 -40.76 11.10 -12.04
C ASP A 358 -41.61 11.28 -10.79
N GLU A 359 -41.07 11.98 -9.78
CA GLU A 359 -41.80 12.34 -8.56
C GLU A 359 -42.99 13.26 -8.86
N ALA A 360 -42.78 14.32 -9.66
CA ALA A 360 -43.84 15.24 -10.03
C ALA A 360 -44.96 14.58 -10.86
N VAL A 361 -44.59 13.74 -11.84
CA VAL A 361 -45.55 13.00 -12.68
C VAL A 361 -46.35 12.00 -11.85
N SER A 362 -45.69 11.29 -10.91
CA SER A 362 -46.36 10.33 -10.03
C SER A 362 -47.32 11.02 -9.04
N ALA A 363 -46.95 12.21 -8.56
CA ALA A 363 -47.75 12.98 -7.60
C ALA A 363 -49.16 13.29 -8.13
N ALA A 364 -49.33 13.53 -9.43
CA ALA A 364 -50.65 13.78 -10.01
C ALA A 364 -51.56 12.54 -9.97
N GLY A 365 -51.03 11.37 -10.32
CA GLY A 365 -51.76 10.10 -10.24
C GLY A 365 -52.13 9.72 -8.80
N ASP A 366 -51.17 9.85 -7.89
CA ASP A 366 -51.38 9.60 -6.47
C ASP A 366 -52.41 10.56 -5.87
N ARG A 367 -52.38 11.85 -6.27
CA ARG A 367 -53.37 12.85 -5.89
C ARG A 367 -54.77 12.41 -6.28
N LEU A 368 -54.99 12.06 -7.55
CA LEU A 368 -56.30 11.61 -8.03
C LEU A 368 -56.77 10.33 -7.31
N ALA A 369 -55.89 9.36 -7.09
CA ALA A 369 -56.22 8.13 -6.37
C ALA A 369 -56.66 8.40 -4.92
N ARG A 370 -55.91 9.24 -4.19
CA ARG A 370 -56.23 9.63 -2.81
C ARG A 370 -57.54 10.42 -2.72
N LEU A 371 -57.76 11.36 -3.65
CA LEU A 371 -58.98 12.15 -3.70
C LEU A 371 -60.21 11.28 -4.02
N ASN A 372 -60.08 10.30 -4.93
CA ASN A 372 -61.14 9.32 -5.20
C ASN A 372 -61.46 8.46 -3.97
N ALA A 373 -60.44 8.01 -3.24
CA ALA A 373 -60.62 7.20 -2.04
C ALA A 373 -61.35 7.98 -0.92
N VAL A 374 -60.92 9.20 -0.64
CA VAL A 374 -61.54 10.02 0.41
C VAL A 374 -62.92 10.52 0.00
N GLN A 375 -63.16 10.83 -1.28
CA GLN A 375 -64.50 11.18 -1.75
C GLN A 375 -65.48 10.01 -1.57
N LYS A 376 -65.00 8.77 -1.77
CA LYS A 376 -65.83 7.57 -1.60
C LYS A 376 -66.18 7.31 -0.14
N ASP A 377 -65.22 7.49 0.77
CA ASP A 377 -65.41 7.25 2.20
C ASP A 377 -64.43 8.11 3.03
N PRO A 378 -64.83 9.33 3.42
CA PRO A 378 -64.01 10.16 4.31
C PRO A 378 -63.88 9.56 5.71
N GLY A 379 -64.84 8.72 6.12
CA GLY A 379 -64.91 8.14 7.46
C GLY A 379 -63.69 7.29 7.81
N GLN A 380 -63.14 6.56 6.84
CA GLN A 380 -61.90 5.80 7.04
C GLN A 380 -60.73 6.68 7.50
N GLU A 381 -60.56 7.84 6.88
CA GLU A 381 -59.44 8.74 7.20
C GLU A 381 -59.66 9.46 8.54
N ILE A 382 -60.91 9.79 8.86
CA ILE A 382 -61.31 10.34 10.16
C ILE A 382 -61.03 9.32 11.27
N GLU A 383 -61.52 8.09 11.14
CA GLU A 383 -61.36 7.05 12.17
C GLU A 383 -59.90 6.65 12.36
N ARG A 384 -59.13 6.56 11.27
CA ARG A 384 -57.68 6.34 11.35
C ARG A 384 -56.99 7.44 12.17
N THR A 385 -57.34 8.69 11.96
CA THR A 385 -56.75 9.83 12.68
C THR A 385 -57.21 9.86 14.14
N ARG A 386 -58.50 9.63 14.41
CA ARG A 386 -59.05 9.48 15.77
C ARG A 386 -58.38 8.35 16.53
N PHE A 387 -58.11 7.22 15.88
CA PHE A 387 -57.44 6.10 16.50
C PHE A 387 -56.01 6.48 16.94
N ALA A 388 -55.23 7.12 16.07
CA ALA A 388 -53.89 7.59 16.41
C ALA A 388 -53.89 8.56 17.60
N ILE A 389 -54.82 9.53 17.61
CA ILE A 389 -54.97 10.47 18.73
C ILE A 389 -55.31 9.74 20.03
N ARG A 390 -56.32 8.85 20.01
CA ARG A 390 -56.74 8.11 21.20
C ARG A 390 -55.64 7.20 21.75
N ASP A 391 -54.86 6.57 20.87
CA ASP A 391 -53.74 5.72 21.27
C ASP A 391 -52.63 6.55 21.94
N ALA A 392 -52.30 7.72 21.37
CA ALA A 392 -51.35 8.64 21.99
C ALA A 392 -51.84 9.22 23.32
N GLN A 393 -53.13 9.58 23.44
CA GLN A 393 -53.74 10.02 24.69
C GLN A 393 -53.68 8.91 25.76
N ARG A 394 -53.95 7.66 25.39
CA ARG A 394 -53.81 6.51 26.28
C ARG A 394 -52.35 6.34 26.74
N LEU A 395 -51.39 6.52 25.83
CA LEU A 395 -49.97 6.45 26.17
C LEU A 395 -49.57 7.56 27.14
N ALA A 396 -50.02 8.80 26.91
CA ALA A 396 -49.75 9.95 27.77
C ALA A 396 -50.32 9.78 29.20
N MET A 397 -51.47 9.09 29.32
CA MET A 397 -52.10 8.77 30.60
C MET A 397 -51.50 7.55 31.31
N ALA A 398 -50.71 6.71 30.62
CA ALA A 398 -50.25 5.45 31.20
C ALA A 398 -49.38 5.68 32.46
N GLY A 399 -49.79 5.09 33.57
CA GLY A 399 -49.11 5.21 34.87
C GLY A 399 -49.31 6.54 35.60
N ARG A 400 -50.27 7.38 35.17
CA ARG A 400 -50.54 8.70 35.75
C ARG A 400 -52.04 8.93 35.94
N THR A 401 -52.41 9.72 36.95
CA THR A 401 -53.81 10.16 37.17
C THR A 401 -54.11 11.48 36.42
N THR A 402 -53.08 12.27 36.14
CA THR A 402 -53.16 13.52 35.38
C THR A 402 -52.09 13.53 34.29
N PRO A 403 -52.44 13.81 33.02
CA PRO A 403 -51.47 13.83 31.94
C PRO A 403 -50.56 15.06 32.06
N ASP A 404 -49.32 14.94 31.57
CA ASP A 404 -48.41 16.09 31.53
C ASP A 404 -48.97 17.13 30.54
N PRO A 405 -49.12 18.41 30.94
CA PRO A 405 -49.60 19.47 30.06
C PRO A 405 -48.82 19.59 28.74
N ARG A 406 -47.54 19.20 28.70
CA ARG A 406 -46.69 19.21 27.50
C ARG A 406 -47.11 18.18 26.46
N ASP A 407 -47.73 17.09 26.89
CA ASP A 407 -48.25 16.02 26.01
C ASP A 407 -49.75 16.17 25.78
N ALA A 408 -50.50 16.56 26.82
CA ALA A 408 -51.95 16.74 26.74
C ALA A 408 -52.34 17.87 25.77
N ARG A 409 -51.74 19.06 25.90
CA ARG A 409 -52.14 20.22 25.08
C ARG A 409 -52.00 19.99 23.57
N PRO A 410 -50.88 19.45 23.06
CA PRO A 410 -50.79 19.13 21.62
C PRO A 410 -51.79 18.08 21.15
N LEU A 411 -52.16 17.11 22.00
CA LEU A 411 -53.14 16.08 21.67
C LEU A 411 -54.58 16.63 21.67
N ASP A 412 -54.90 17.53 22.59
CA ASP A 412 -56.19 18.24 22.59
C ASP A 412 -56.32 19.14 21.36
N GLU A 413 -55.25 19.85 21.00
CA GLU A 413 -55.21 20.64 19.77
C GLU A 413 -55.34 19.75 18.52
N ALA A 414 -54.75 18.55 18.53
CA ALA A 414 -54.92 17.57 17.46
C ALA A 414 -56.39 17.13 17.28
N VAL A 415 -57.15 16.96 18.37
CA VAL A 415 -58.61 16.70 18.32
C VAL A 415 -59.32 17.89 17.67
N ALA A 416 -59.07 19.11 18.15
CA ALA A 416 -59.73 20.32 17.65
C ALA A 416 -59.41 20.57 16.17
N ARG A 417 -58.17 20.32 15.74
CA ARG A 417 -57.76 20.37 14.32
C ARG A 417 -58.50 19.35 13.47
N LEU A 418 -58.65 18.12 13.95
CA LEU A 418 -59.39 17.09 13.24
C LEU A 418 -60.87 17.45 13.10
N GLU A 419 -61.51 17.96 14.15
CA GLU A 419 -62.91 18.41 14.10
C GLU A 419 -63.11 19.55 13.10
N ARG A 420 -62.22 20.55 13.10
CA ARG A 420 -62.22 21.61 12.08
C ARG A 420 -62.05 21.06 10.68
N ALA A 421 -61.12 20.13 10.46
CA ALA A 421 -60.93 19.50 9.16
C ALA A 421 -62.18 18.73 8.70
N VAL A 422 -62.87 18.02 9.60
CA VAL A 422 -64.13 17.33 9.27
C VAL A 422 -65.22 18.31 8.88
N ALA A 423 -65.34 19.45 9.57
CA ALA A 423 -66.31 20.49 9.22
C ALA A 423 -66.08 21.07 7.80
N THR A 424 -64.83 21.06 7.30
CA THR A 424 -64.54 21.50 5.91
C THR A 424 -65.10 20.55 4.83
N LEU A 425 -65.56 19.36 5.23
CA LEU A 425 -66.24 18.42 4.33
C LEU A 425 -67.72 18.74 4.12
N GLU A 426 -68.28 19.69 4.86
CA GLU A 426 -69.68 20.10 4.73
C GLU A 426 -69.84 21.07 3.54
N GLY A 427 -70.67 20.71 2.56
CA GLY A 427 -70.96 21.57 1.40
C GLY A 427 -71.02 20.83 0.07
N ARG A 428 -71.24 21.57 -1.02
CA ARG A 428 -71.45 21.01 -2.37
C ARG A 428 -70.16 20.53 -3.04
N HIS A 429 -69.02 21.16 -2.74
CA HIS A 429 -67.69 20.80 -3.25
C HIS A 429 -66.62 20.96 -2.17
N PRO A 430 -66.44 19.95 -1.30
CA PRO A 430 -65.43 19.96 -0.26
C PRO A 430 -64.00 20.10 -0.78
N ASP A 431 -63.15 20.78 -0.02
CA ASP A 431 -61.70 20.74 -0.22
C ASP A 431 -61.11 19.47 0.42
N TYR A 432 -61.26 18.37 -0.31
CA TYR A 432 -60.71 17.08 0.10
C TYR A 432 -59.18 17.09 0.21
N TRP A 433 -58.49 17.97 -0.50
CA TRP A 433 -57.04 18.04 -0.41
C TRP A 433 -56.61 18.67 0.90
N HIS A 434 -57.20 19.80 1.28
CA HIS A 434 -56.98 20.42 2.58
C HIS A 434 -57.26 19.42 3.72
N PHE A 435 -58.41 18.73 3.67
CA PHE A 435 -58.75 17.70 4.64
C PHE A 435 -57.68 16.59 4.75
N LEU A 436 -57.21 16.05 3.62
CA LEU A 436 -56.17 15.03 3.60
C LEU A 436 -54.81 15.54 4.13
N THR A 437 -54.43 16.78 3.81
CA THR A 437 -53.19 17.36 4.32
C THR A 437 -53.26 17.68 5.81
N GLU A 438 -54.41 18.14 6.30
CA GLU A 438 -54.60 18.42 7.73
C GLU A 438 -54.63 17.14 8.55
N THR A 439 -55.37 16.11 8.13
CA THR A 439 -55.41 14.82 8.84
C THR A 439 -54.04 14.15 8.90
N GLU A 440 -53.25 14.21 7.82
CA GLU A 440 -51.85 13.76 7.82
C GLU A 440 -50.97 14.62 8.74
N GLY A 441 -51.15 15.94 8.73
CA GLY A 441 -50.46 16.86 9.64
C GLY A 441 -50.76 16.61 11.11
N VAL A 442 -52.02 16.29 11.43
CA VAL A 442 -52.46 15.88 12.76
C VAL A 442 -51.78 14.58 13.18
N ARG A 443 -51.76 13.55 12.32
CA ARG A 443 -51.09 12.28 12.64
C ARG A 443 -49.58 12.44 12.87
N ARG A 444 -48.91 13.29 12.11
CA ARG A 444 -47.49 13.61 12.34
C ARG A 444 -47.26 14.28 13.69
N ALA A 445 -48.05 15.31 14.02
CA ALA A 445 -47.96 15.96 15.33
C ALA A 445 -48.21 14.99 16.49
N VAL A 446 -49.16 14.07 16.34
CA VAL A 446 -49.44 13.00 17.31
C VAL A 446 -48.24 12.04 17.44
N ALA A 447 -47.63 11.65 16.32
CA ALA A 447 -46.46 10.77 16.31
C ALA A 447 -45.25 11.42 17.03
N ASP A 448 -45.04 12.72 16.86
CA ASP A 448 -43.98 13.47 17.54
C ASP A 448 -44.17 13.48 19.08
N VAL A 449 -45.42 13.62 19.54
CA VAL A 449 -45.75 13.49 20.97
C VAL A 449 -45.46 12.08 21.47
N VAL A 450 -45.86 11.05 20.73
CA VAL A 450 -45.59 9.64 21.09
C VAL A 450 -44.08 9.38 21.15
N ALA A 451 -43.31 9.89 20.20
CA ALA A 451 -41.85 9.75 20.17
C ALA A 451 -41.22 10.38 21.42
N ARG A 452 -41.62 11.61 21.77
CA ARG A 452 -41.15 12.30 22.98
C ARG A 452 -41.49 11.54 24.27
N ILE A 453 -42.73 11.08 24.43
CA ILE A 453 -43.13 10.30 25.63
C ILE A 453 -42.29 9.03 25.76
N ARG A 454 -42.01 8.35 24.64
CA ARG A 454 -41.20 7.12 24.63
C ARG A 454 -39.73 7.42 24.94
N GLU A 455 -39.19 8.50 24.42
CA GLU A 455 -37.82 8.95 24.71
C GLU A 455 -37.66 9.27 26.20
N GLU A 456 -38.55 10.07 26.78
CA GLU A 456 -38.55 10.41 28.21
C GLU A 456 -38.62 9.15 29.10
N ARG A 457 -39.45 8.17 28.74
CA ARG A 457 -39.54 6.89 29.45
C ARG A 457 -38.34 5.99 29.25
N GLY A 458 -37.68 6.05 28.09
CA GLY A 458 -36.45 5.32 27.79
C GLY A 458 -35.22 5.93 28.48
N THR A 459 -35.24 7.22 28.79
CA THR A 459 -34.19 7.92 29.56
C THR A 459 -34.41 7.88 31.09
N ALA A 460 -35.61 7.51 31.54
CA ALA A 460 -35.99 7.47 32.97
C ALA A 460 -35.94 6.04 33.58
N GLY A 461 -35.47 5.05 32.82
CA GLY A 461 -35.11 3.72 33.31
C GLY A 461 -33.62 3.50 33.16
#